data_AF-A0A4Z1IJN1-F1
#
_entry.id   AF-A0A4Z1IJN1-F1
#
_cell.length_a   1.000
_cell.length_b   1.000
_cell.length_c   1.000
_cell.angle_alpha   90.00
_cell.angle_beta   90.00
_cell.angle_gamma   90.00
#
_symmetry.space_group_name_H-M   'P 1'
#
loop_
_entity.id
_entity.type
_entity.pdbx_description
1 polymer ?
#
loop_
_entity_poly.entity_id
_entity_poly.type
_entity_poly.pdbx_seq_one_letter_code
_entity_poly.pdbx_strand_id
1 'polypeptide(L)'
;MGAGQRRRRAMEAAAAAAASVASATSPTEFSVFDSSATNSTSATSSPVGSSPVDSPVESPTSAFSSPEISSAVDTDEISKGLAAASLTGAKIMAPIKPYVFIAIDLEANTHDYTCLANNKTYTRGTPTQIGISILRASGNNATLFANDPDSPAGTNYRHLKFKEFAKYRTRIGKLKGGENVDFLYGRTEFIPLGAANNIIKKLIDDESKHGKVVLVGHAIQNDQKILGMGGINAFDALFPEALDTQAMHLTPGNKQGKSLVNLVLGYNSSAATGWQHNAGKDAAWTLWVMAKKLPDILTISESNKEMVIDTSKTLRFEPRALLDDAYYDDMYDL
;
A
#
# COMPACT_ATOMS: atom_id res chain seq x y z
N MET A 1 -9.82 13.97 -2.92
CA MET A 1 -9.26 14.50 -1.64
C MET A 1 -7.83 14.99 -1.88
N GLY A 2 -7.31 15.91 -1.06
CA GLY A 2 -6.00 16.54 -1.27
C GLY A 2 -4.83 15.79 -0.60
N ALA A 3 -3.61 15.97 -1.13
CA ALA A 3 -2.41 15.24 -0.68
C ALA A 3 -2.07 15.41 0.82
N GLY A 4 -2.45 16.53 1.45
CA GLY A 4 -2.27 16.72 2.90
C GLY A 4 -3.08 15.75 3.76
N GLN A 5 -4.25 15.31 3.28
CA GLN A 5 -5.10 14.34 3.97
C GLN A 5 -4.51 12.92 3.91
N ARG A 6 -3.82 12.58 2.80
CA ARG A 6 -3.03 11.35 2.67
C ARG A 6 -1.86 11.31 3.66
N ARG A 7 -1.09 12.41 3.75
CA ARG A 7 0.03 12.53 4.73
C ARG A 7 -0.44 12.33 6.17
N ARG A 8 -1.56 12.95 6.57
CA ARG A 8 -2.12 12.80 7.93
C ARG A 8 -2.47 11.34 8.24
N ARG A 9 -3.22 10.66 7.37
CA ARG A 9 -3.57 9.24 7.54
C ARG A 9 -2.35 8.31 7.53
N ALA A 10 -1.34 8.59 6.72
CA ALA A 10 -0.10 7.80 6.71
C ALA A 10 0.68 7.94 8.04
N MET A 11 0.66 9.12 8.67
CA MET A 11 1.24 9.32 10.00
C MET A 11 0.42 8.62 11.10
N GLU A 12 -0.91 8.67 11.01
CA GLU A 12 -1.82 7.97 11.94
C GLU A 12 -1.66 6.43 11.86
N ALA A 13 -1.56 5.88 10.65
CA ALA A 13 -1.29 4.45 10.44
C ALA A 13 0.10 4.02 10.93
N ALA A 14 1.13 4.84 10.69
CA ALA A 14 2.48 4.58 11.22
C ALA A 14 2.53 4.65 12.75
N ALA A 15 1.77 5.56 13.37
CA ALA A 15 1.64 5.64 14.83
C ALA A 15 0.91 4.41 15.40
N ALA A 16 -0.16 3.94 14.76
CA ALA A 16 -0.86 2.71 15.16
C ALA A 16 0.05 1.46 15.06
N ALA A 17 0.88 1.37 14.01
CA ALA A 17 1.87 0.30 13.86
C ALA A 17 3.01 0.38 14.89
N ALA A 18 3.43 1.58 15.30
CA ALA A 18 4.40 1.75 16.39
C ALA A 18 3.79 1.37 17.76
N ALA A 19 2.52 1.73 17.99
CA ALA A 19 1.80 1.41 19.22
C ALA A 19 1.59 -0.10 19.40
N SER A 20 1.24 -0.84 18.34
CA SER A 20 1.05 -2.30 18.43
C SER A 20 2.36 -3.06 18.67
N VAL A 21 3.50 -2.55 18.18
CA VAL A 21 4.82 -3.10 18.54
C VAL A 21 5.18 -2.79 19.99
N ALA A 22 4.91 -1.57 20.49
CA ALA A 22 5.11 -1.23 21.89
C ALA A 22 4.23 -2.05 22.86
N SER A 23 3.03 -2.44 22.43
CA SER A 23 2.14 -3.35 23.18
C SER A 23 2.63 -4.81 23.26
N ALA A 24 3.65 -5.20 22.47
CA ALA A 24 4.16 -6.57 22.42
C ALA A 24 5.40 -6.81 23.32
N THR A 25 5.90 -5.78 24.01
CA THR A 25 7.07 -5.89 24.89
C THR A 25 6.75 -5.39 26.30
N SER A 26 6.26 -6.28 27.16
CA SER A 26 6.18 -6.04 28.60
C SER A 26 7.58 -6.13 29.23
N PRO A 27 8.14 -5.05 29.82
CA PRO A 27 9.35 -5.15 30.61
C PRO A 27 9.02 -5.72 31.99
N THR A 28 9.60 -6.85 32.36
CA THR A 28 9.57 -7.33 33.75
C THR A 28 10.37 -6.40 34.65
N GLU A 29 9.78 -5.98 35.77
CA GLU A 29 10.40 -5.06 36.72
C GLU A 29 11.64 -5.65 37.40
N PHE A 30 12.65 -4.81 37.64
CA PHE A 30 13.51 -4.90 38.83
C PHE A 30 13.97 -3.49 39.21
N SER A 31 13.87 -3.13 40.50
CA SER A 31 14.13 -1.78 41.01
C SER A 31 14.79 -1.83 42.39
N VAL A 32 15.98 -1.23 42.55
CA VAL A 32 16.69 -1.10 43.83
C VAL A 32 17.60 0.15 43.83
N PHE A 33 17.17 1.24 44.49
CA PHE A 33 17.96 2.31 45.17
C PHE A 33 18.99 3.18 44.37
N ASP A 34 19.37 4.41 44.75
CA ASP A 34 18.75 5.47 45.60
C ASP A 34 19.47 6.86 45.49
N SER A 35 18.72 7.93 45.79
CA SER A 35 19.01 9.32 46.24
C SER A 35 20.35 10.06 46.01
N SER A 36 20.24 11.24 45.37
CA SER A 36 20.52 12.58 45.98
C SER A 36 19.98 13.69 45.03
N ALA A 37 19.04 14.58 45.41
CA ALA A 37 19.15 15.79 46.26
C ALA A 37 20.00 16.91 45.60
N THR A 38 19.60 18.20 45.50
CA THR A 38 18.63 19.05 46.25
C THR A 38 18.07 20.27 45.46
N ASN A 39 16.84 20.73 45.81
CA ASN A 39 16.31 22.13 45.85
C ASN A 39 16.28 23.01 44.55
N SER A 40 15.33 23.94 44.30
CA SER A 40 14.52 24.80 45.21
C SER A 40 13.11 25.18 44.69
N THR A 41 12.25 25.71 45.59
CA THR A 41 10.94 26.38 45.33
C THR A 41 11.12 27.87 44.95
N SER A 42 10.16 28.81 44.77
CA SER A 42 8.71 29.03 45.08
C SER A 42 8.26 30.37 44.38
N ALA A 43 7.00 30.85 44.28
CA ALA A 43 5.62 30.32 44.35
C ALA A 43 4.57 31.46 44.04
N THR A 44 3.30 31.10 43.72
CA THR A 44 2.01 31.87 43.86
C THR A 44 1.84 33.35 43.41
N SER A 45 0.74 33.66 42.68
CA SER A 45 -0.39 34.52 43.18
C SER A 45 -1.46 34.84 42.10
N SER A 46 -2.67 35.24 42.53
CA SER A 46 -3.82 35.66 41.69
C SER A 46 -4.64 36.80 42.34
N PRO A 47 -5.28 37.68 41.55
CA PRO A 47 -6.67 38.13 41.78
C PRO A 47 -7.52 38.12 40.47
N VAL A 48 -8.86 38.07 40.37
CA VAL A 48 -10.05 38.31 41.23
C VAL A 48 -10.69 39.71 41.13
N GLY A 49 -11.97 39.75 40.72
CA GLY A 49 -12.93 40.87 40.80
C GLY A 49 -13.43 41.42 39.44
N SER A 50 -14.71 41.77 39.19
CA SER A 50 -15.95 41.64 39.99
C SER A 50 -17.22 41.73 39.08
N SER A 51 -18.37 41.24 39.57
CA SER A 51 -19.72 41.30 38.94
C SER A 51 -20.55 42.50 39.49
N PRO A 52 -21.92 42.59 39.51
CA PRO A 52 -23.04 41.70 39.09
C PRO A 52 -23.60 42.10 37.69
N VAL A 53 -24.86 41.98 37.22
CA VAL A 53 -26.24 41.67 37.72
C VAL A 53 -27.06 41.10 36.50
N ASP A 54 -28.27 40.51 36.56
CA ASP A 54 -29.26 40.22 37.62
C ASP A 54 -30.12 38.97 37.25
N SER A 55 -31.31 38.76 37.85
CA SER A 55 -32.36 37.80 37.41
C SER A 55 -33.77 38.26 37.85
N PRO A 56 -34.89 37.78 37.23
CA PRO A 56 -35.59 36.62 37.82
C PRO A 56 -36.43 35.70 36.87
N VAL A 57 -36.50 34.43 37.26
CA VAL A 57 -37.69 33.54 37.38
C VAL A 57 -38.89 33.71 36.42
N GLU A 58 -39.23 32.63 35.68
CA GLU A 58 -40.55 31.95 35.81
C GLU A 58 -40.58 30.56 35.13
N SER A 59 -41.64 29.78 35.37
CA SER A 59 -41.88 28.45 34.77
C SER A 59 -43.38 28.13 34.76
N PRO A 60 -43.88 27.42 33.74
CA PRO A 60 -45.07 26.59 33.93
C PRO A 60 -44.94 25.16 33.35
N THR A 61 -45.86 24.30 33.79
CA THR A 61 -45.91 22.85 33.59
C THR A 61 -46.80 22.40 32.42
N SER A 62 -46.41 21.32 31.74
CA SER A 62 -47.32 20.30 31.20
C SER A 62 -46.53 18.98 31.00
N ALA A 63 -46.91 17.81 31.52
CA ALA A 63 -48.19 17.10 31.54
C ALA A 63 -48.52 16.39 30.21
N PHE A 64 -48.07 15.14 30.08
CA PHE A 64 -48.60 14.15 29.14
C PHE A 64 -48.61 12.76 29.80
N SER A 65 -49.69 12.00 29.58
CA SER A 65 -49.98 10.74 30.26
C SER A 65 -49.54 9.51 29.44
N SER A 66 -49.22 8.43 30.14
CA SER A 66 -49.08 7.09 29.56
C SER A 66 -50.42 6.56 29.02
N PRO A 67 -50.37 5.64 28.05
CA PRO A 67 -51.30 4.52 27.96
C PRO A 67 -50.59 3.20 28.31
N GLU A 68 -51.23 2.36 29.12
CA GLU A 68 -50.83 0.97 29.29
C GLU A 68 -51.31 0.12 28.10
N ILE A 69 -50.50 -0.83 27.65
CA ILE A 69 -50.97 -1.99 26.87
C ILE A 69 -50.28 -3.23 27.43
N SER A 70 -51.07 -4.17 27.93
CA SER A 70 -50.60 -5.50 28.34
C SER A 70 -51.20 -6.58 27.44
N SER A 71 -50.32 -7.31 26.75
CA SER A 71 -50.61 -8.66 26.25
C SER A 71 -49.27 -9.39 26.07
N ALA A 72 -49.17 -10.59 26.65
CA ALA A 72 -48.00 -11.43 26.49
C ALA A 72 -48.04 -12.15 25.14
N VAL A 73 -46.89 -12.26 24.48
CA VAL A 73 -46.68 -13.07 23.27
C VAL A 73 -45.34 -13.79 23.44
N ASP A 74 -45.31 -15.10 23.14
CA ASP A 74 -44.18 -15.98 23.45
C ASP A 74 -42.84 -15.56 22.79
N THR A 75 -41.81 -15.43 23.62
CA THR A 75 -40.41 -15.21 23.18
C THR A 75 -39.64 -16.50 22.88
N ASP A 76 -40.28 -17.67 23.06
CA ASP A 76 -39.63 -18.98 23.03
C ASP A 76 -39.50 -19.61 21.63
N GLU A 77 -40.28 -19.18 20.62
CA GLU A 77 -40.15 -19.69 19.25
C GLU A 77 -39.00 -19.04 18.46
N ILE A 78 -38.81 -17.72 18.56
CA ILE A 78 -37.75 -16.99 17.85
C ILE A 78 -36.36 -17.52 18.27
N SER A 79 -36.21 -17.84 19.56
CA SER A 79 -35.00 -18.41 20.15
C SER A 79 -34.62 -19.78 19.56
N LYS A 80 -35.60 -20.60 19.16
CA LYS A 80 -35.37 -21.89 18.47
C LYS A 80 -35.05 -21.70 16.98
N GLY A 81 -35.63 -20.68 16.34
CA GLY A 81 -35.34 -20.31 14.96
C GLY A 81 -33.86 -19.95 14.73
N LEU A 82 -33.26 -19.16 15.62
CA LEU A 82 -31.83 -18.82 15.52
C LEU A 82 -30.90 -19.99 15.84
N ALA A 83 -31.28 -20.88 16.77
CA ALA A 83 -30.46 -22.04 17.12
C ALA A 83 -30.39 -23.08 15.99
N ALA A 84 -31.49 -23.30 15.25
CA ALA A 84 -31.56 -24.27 14.16
C ALA A 84 -30.86 -23.83 12.86
N ALA A 85 -30.55 -22.53 12.71
CA ALA A 85 -29.79 -22.00 11.57
C ALA A 85 -28.25 -22.16 11.74
N SER A 86 -27.78 -22.70 12.87
CA SER A 86 -26.37 -22.92 13.18
C SER A 86 -26.02 -24.42 13.16
N LEU A 87 -24.79 -24.74 12.73
CA LEU A 87 -24.25 -26.12 12.63
C LEU A 87 -24.98 -27.09 11.67
N THR A 88 -25.27 -26.66 10.44
CA THR A 88 -25.34 -27.59 9.30
C THR A 88 -24.30 -27.24 8.22
N GLY A 89 -23.30 -28.12 8.05
CA GLY A 89 -22.47 -28.13 6.85
C GLY A 89 -21.34 -27.09 6.75
N ALA A 90 -20.98 -26.38 7.82
CA ALA A 90 -19.75 -25.59 7.89
C ALA A 90 -18.50 -26.49 7.93
N LYS A 91 -18.24 -27.17 6.81
CA LYS A 91 -17.07 -27.98 6.53
C LYS A 91 -15.85 -27.08 6.73
N ILE A 92 -14.98 -27.40 7.68
CA ILE A 92 -13.76 -26.61 7.92
C ILE A 92 -12.83 -26.84 6.72
N MET A 93 -12.99 -26.00 5.71
CA MET A 93 -12.11 -25.94 4.56
C MET A 93 -10.79 -25.37 5.06
N ALA A 94 -9.70 -26.11 4.82
CA ALA A 94 -8.36 -25.68 5.21
C ALA A 94 -8.11 -24.25 4.72
N PRO A 95 -7.46 -23.38 5.53
CA PRO A 95 -7.52 -21.93 5.33
C PRO A 95 -7.06 -21.56 3.93
N ILE A 96 -7.96 -20.93 3.18
CA ILE A 96 -7.70 -20.36 1.86
C ILE A 96 -6.52 -19.41 2.04
N LYS A 97 -5.34 -19.76 1.51
CA LYS A 97 -4.22 -18.82 1.46
C LYS A 97 -4.65 -17.70 0.50
N PRO A 98 -4.85 -16.46 0.98
CA PRO A 98 -5.24 -15.36 0.10
C PRO A 98 -4.08 -15.03 -0.84
N TYR A 99 -4.34 -14.17 -1.82
CA TYR A 99 -3.26 -13.58 -2.59
C TYR A 99 -2.64 -12.41 -1.84
N VAL A 100 -1.32 -12.26 -1.97
CA VAL A 100 -0.60 -11.04 -1.57
C VAL A 100 0.00 -10.44 -2.85
N PHE A 101 -0.66 -9.39 -3.34
CA PHE A 101 -0.23 -8.70 -4.55
C PHE A 101 0.87 -7.71 -4.18
N ILE A 102 2.03 -7.81 -4.83
CA ILE A 102 3.15 -6.88 -4.68
C ILE A 102 3.31 -6.15 -6.01
N ALA A 103 2.83 -4.91 -6.08
CA ALA A 103 3.08 -4.03 -7.19
C ALA A 103 4.44 -3.36 -7.08
N ILE A 104 5.16 -3.32 -8.20
CA ILE A 104 6.41 -2.58 -8.36
C ILE A 104 6.28 -1.50 -9.44
N ASP A 105 7.20 -0.55 -9.37
CA ASP A 105 7.49 0.48 -10.36
C ASP A 105 8.96 0.91 -10.15
N LEU A 106 9.69 1.24 -11.21
CA LEU A 106 11.10 1.66 -11.13
C LEU A 106 11.41 2.92 -11.94
N GLU A 107 12.12 3.85 -11.28
CA GLU A 107 12.67 5.06 -11.90
C GLU A 107 14.19 4.92 -12.09
N ALA A 108 14.70 5.21 -13.29
CA ALA A 108 16.08 4.92 -13.71
C ALA A 108 16.86 6.18 -14.15
N ASN A 109 18.19 6.09 -14.18
CA ASN A 109 19.03 7.17 -14.71
C ASN A 109 18.90 7.27 -16.24
N THR A 110 18.71 8.49 -16.73
CA THR A 110 18.47 8.77 -18.16
C THR A 110 19.76 8.87 -18.97
N HIS A 111 20.91 8.85 -18.29
CA HIS A 111 22.24 9.02 -18.82
C HIS A 111 23.25 8.45 -17.83
N ASP A 112 24.44 8.11 -18.32
CA ASP A 112 25.54 7.60 -17.50
C ASP A 112 25.92 8.59 -16.40
N TYR A 113 26.16 8.05 -15.20
CA TYR A 113 26.37 8.84 -13.99
C TYR A 113 27.47 8.23 -13.12
N THR A 114 28.55 8.99 -12.93
CA THR A 114 29.60 8.68 -11.95
C THR A 114 29.17 9.14 -10.56
N CYS A 115 28.99 8.19 -9.65
CA CYS A 115 28.57 8.48 -8.30
C CYS A 115 29.70 9.13 -7.48
N LEU A 116 29.48 10.37 -7.05
CA LEU A 116 30.44 11.17 -6.27
C LEU A 116 30.79 10.57 -4.89
N ALA A 117 30.11 9.51 -4.43
CA ALA A 117 30.36 8.87 -3.13
C ALA A 117 31.25 7.61 -3.20
N ASN A 118 31.39 7.00 -4.38
CA ASN A 118 32.18 5.76 -4.57
C ASN A 118 32.99 5.72 -5.88
N ASN A 119 32.95 6.79 -6.68
CA ASN A 119 33.58 6.95 -7.98
C ASN A 119 33.20 5.88 -9.04
N LYS A 120 32.15 5.08 -8.81
CA LYS A 120 31.63 4.13 -9.80
C LYS A 120 30.73 4.84 -10.81
N THR A 121 30.96 4.60 -12.09
CA THR A 121 30.01 4.95 -13.16
C THR A 121 28.90 3.90 -13.24
N TYR A 122 27.67 4.36 -13.30
CA TYR A 122 26.46 3.57 -13.52
C TYR A 122 25.89 3.99 -14.89
N THR A 123 25.67 3.00 -15.76
CA THR A 123 25.18 3.21 -17.13
C THR A 123 23.71 3.64 -17.14
N ARG A 124 23.28 4.32 -18.22
CA ARG A 124 21.86 4.65 -18.49
C ARG A 124 20.96 3.42 -18.32
N GLY A 125 19.86 3.58 -17.60
CA GLY A 125 18.91 2.49 -17.29
C GLY A 125 19.15 1.78 -15.96
N THR A 126 20.21 2.13 -15.22
CA THR A 126 20.39 1.69 -13.82
C THR A 126 19.28 2.28 -12.93
N PRO A 127 18.68 1.49 -12.01
CA PRO A 127 17.64 1.97 -11.12
C PRO A 127 18.15 3.02 -10.12
N THR A 128 17.33 4.03 -9.90
CA THR A 128 17.55 5.13 -8.95
C THR A 128 16.54 5.08 -7.80
N GLN A 129 15.33 4.59 -8.07
CA GLN A 129 14.23 4.43 -7.12
C GLN A 129 13.47 3.11 -7.40
N ILE A 130 12.88 2.50 -6.36
CA ILE A 130 11.92 1.39 -6.48
C ILE A 130 10.71 1.71 -5.62
N GLY A 131 9.53 1.65 -6.21
CA GLY A 131 8.26 1.59 -5.50
C GLY A 131 7.90 0.14 -5.19
N ILE A 132 7.41 -0.12 -3.98
CA ILE A 132 6.83 -1.42 -3.63
C ILE A 132 5.53 -1.16 -2.89
N SER A 133 4.41 -1.61 -3.44
CA SER A 133 3.09 -1.46 -2.86
C SER A 133 2.44 -2.82 -2.72
N ILE A 134 1.95 -3.16 -1.54
CA ILE A 134 1.51 -4.50 -1.15
C ILE A 134 0.02 -4.45 -0.82
N LEU A 135 -0.77 -5.41 -1.31
CA LEU A 135 -2.15 -5.67 -0.92
C LEU A 135 -2.29 -7.13 -0.47
N ARG A 136 -2.52 -7.33 0.83
CA ARG A 136 -2.90 -8.62 1.40
C ARG A 136 -4.41 -8.81 1.20
N ALA A 137 -4.81 -9.53 0.14
CA ALA A 137 -6.19 -9.70 -0.29
C ALA A 137 -6.97 -10.74 0.56
N SER A 138 -6.84 -10.66 1.89
CA SER A 138 -7.64 -11.42 2.85
C SER A 138 -8.98 -10.72 3.11
N GLY A 139 -10.06 -11.51 3.17
CA GLY A 139 -11.42 -10.98 3.38
C GLY A 139 -11.78 -9.88 2.39
N ASN A 140 -12.30 -8.76 2.90
CA ASN A 140 -12.78 -7.65 2.08
C ASN A 140 -11.69 -6.62 1.71
N ASN A 141 -10.41 -6.84 2.06
CA ASN A 141 -9.33 -5.86 1.86
C ASN A 141 -9.23 -5.37 0.41
N ALA A 142 -9.26 -6.31 -0.56
CA ALA A 142 -9.19 -5.99 -1.97
C ALA A 142 -10.37 -5.11 -2.45
N THR A 143 -11.59 -5.43 -2.01
CA THR A 143 -12.81 -4.66 -2.33
C THR A 143 -12.78 -3.26 -1.70
N LEU A 144 -12.33 -3.15 -0.45
CA LEU A 144 -12.20 -1.87 0.26
C LEU A 144 -11.17 -0.96 -0.43
N PHE A 145 -10.01 -1.51 -0.82
CA PHE A 145 -8.96 -0.76 -1.52
C PHE A 145 -9.32 -0.43 -2.98
N ALA A 146 -9.99 -1.34 -3.69
CA ALA A 146 -10.52 -1.05 -5.03
C ALA A 146 -11.54 0.10 -4.98
N ASN A 147 -12.32 0.23 -3.91
CA ASN A 147 -13.28 1.32 -3.74
C ASN A 147 -12.62 2.65 -3.31
N ASP A 148 -11.70 2.63 -2.33
CA ASP A 148 -10.92 3.81 -1.92
C ASP A 148 -9.39 3.55 -2.01
N PRO A 149 -8.66 4.21 -2.94
CA PRO A 149 -7.19 4.10 -3.02
C PRO A 149 -6.47 4.65 -1.77
N ASP A 150 -7.15 5.41 -0.91
CA ASP A 150 -6.62 5.88 0.37
C ASP A 150 -6.99 4.95 1.55
N SER A 151 -7.46 3.74 1.26
CA SER A 151 -7.78 2.71 2.25
C SER A 151 -6.53 2.02 2.81
N PRO A 152 -6.39 1.90 4.16
CA PRO A 152 -5.33 1.12 4.80
C PRO A 152 -5.63 -0.39 4.86
N ALA A 153 -6.72 -0.87 4.25
CA ALA A 153 -7.21 -2.24 4.42
C ALA A 153 -6.26 -3.29 3.78
N GLY A 154 -5.38 -3.85 4.60
CA GLY A 154 -4.40 -4.86 4.16
C GLY A 154 -3.27 -4.30 3.28
N THR A 155 -3.10 -2.97 3.24
CA THR A 155 -2.12 -2.31 2.38
C THR A 155 -0.84 -1.91 3.11
N ASN A 156 0.30 -1.97 2.42
CA ASN A 156 1.61 -1.52 2.91
C ASN A 156 2.41 -0.93 1.74
N TYR A 157 3.09 0.19 1.96
CA TYR A 157 3.73 0.97 0.89
C TYR A 157 5.17 1.34 1.28
N ARG A 158 6.12 1.08 0.38
CA ARG A 158 7.53 1.43 0.53
C ARG A 158 8.04 2.18 -0.69
N HIS A 159 8.99 3.06 -0.46
CA HIS A 159 9.67 3.83 -1.50
C HIS A 159 11.15 3.84 -1.22
N LEU A 160 11.91 3.08 -2.00
CA LEU A 160 13.35 2.92 -1.86
C LEU A 160 14.03 3.90 -2.83
N LYS A 161 14.91 4.77 -2.34
CA LYS A 161 15.86 5.53 -3.19
C LYS A 161 17.28 5.04 -2.94
N PHE A 162 18.05 4.87 -4.02
CA PHE A 162 19.43 4.39 -3.91
C PHE A 162 20.39 5.52 -3.54
N LYS A 163 21.17 5.32 -2.47
CA LYS A 163 22.07 6.33 -1.88
C LYS A 163 23.07 6.87 -2.90
N GLU A 164 23.54 6.00 -3.78
CA GLU A 164 24.48 6.29 -4.86
C GLU A 164 23.93 7.38 -5.80
N PHE A 165 22.61 7.41 -6.01
CA PHE A 165 21.89 8.37 -6.85
C PHE A 165 21.31 9.56 -6.09
N ALA A 166 21.60 9.76 -4.79
CA ALA A 166 21.07 10.90 -4.02
C ALA A 166 21.44 12.28 -4.64
N LYS A 167 22.60 12.37 -5.29
CA LYS A 167 23.08 13.55 -6.04
C LYS A 167 22.82 13.49 -7.55
N TYR A 168 22.29 12.39 -8.08
CA TYR A 168 21.90 12.32 -9.50
C TYR A 168 20.76 13.30 -9.79
N ARG A 169 20.79 13.94 -10.96
CA ARG A 169 19.69 14.78 -11.46
C ARG A 169 19.42 14.50 -12.94
N THR A 170 18.16 14.32 -13.29
CA THR A 170 17.71 14.01 -14.65
C THR A 170 17.82 15.23 -15.57
N ARG A 171 18.25 14.98 -16.81
CA ARG A 171 18.28 16.02 -17.85
C ARG A 171 16.90 16.22 -18.48
N ILE A 172 16.06 15.19 -18.44
CA ILE A 172 14.74 15.16 -19.11
C ILE A 172 13.73 16.01 -18.33
N GLY A 173 13.26 17.12 -18.93
CA GLY A 173 12.39 18.10 -18.30
C GLY A 173 11.14 17.52 -17.63
N LYS A 174 10.42 16.61 -18.29
CA LYS A 174 9.22 15.95 -17.73
C LYS A 174 9.48 15.15 -16.44
N LEU A 175 10.70 14.61 -16.27
CA LEU A 175 11.05 13.79 -15.10
C LEU A 175 11.52 14.64 -13.90
N LYS A 176 12.03 15.87 -14.15
CA LYS A 176 12.53 16.77 -13.09
C LYS A 176 11.48 17.08 -12.01
N GLY A 177 10.19 17.05 -12.38
CA GLY A 177 9.09 17.23 -11.44
C GLY A 177 9.05 16.19 -10.32
N GLY A 178 9.54 14.97 -10.55
CA GLY A 178 9.49 13.88 -9.56
C GLY A 178 10.65 13.82 -8.57
N GLU A 179 11.79 14.43 -8.91
CA GLU A 179 13.02 14.32 -8.11
C GLU A 179 12.84 14.79 -6.67
N ASN A 180 12.11 15.90 -6.51
CA ASN A 180 11.86 16.61 -5.25
C ASN A 180 10.47 16.27 -4.67
N VAL A 181 9.78 15.26 -5.19
CA VAL A 181 8.41 14.96 -4.78
C VAL A 181 8.37 13.90 -3.69
N ASP A 182 7.75 14.30 -2.58
CA ASP A 182 7.53 13.44 -1.41
C ASP A 182 6.66 12.22 -1.75
N PHE A 183 7.06 11.08 -1.19
CA PHE A 183 6.22 9.90 -1.05
C PHE A 183 5.05 10.21 -0.09
N LEU A 184 3.82 9.86 -0.48
CA LEU A 184 2.61 10.28 0.25
C LEU A 184 2.10 9.25 1.27
N TYR A 185 2.57 8.00 1.18
CA TYR A 185 2.06 6.87 1.96
C TYR A 185 3.01 6.40 3.08
N GLY A 186 4.11 7.13 3.32
CA GLY A 186 5.12 6.77 4.31
C GLY A 186 6.36 7.66 4.24
N ARG A 187 7.53 7.12 4.61
CA ARG A 187 8.84 7.77 4.45
C ARG A 187 9.61 7.12 3.31
N THR A 188 10.40 7.92 2.58
CA THR A 188 11.37 7.40 1.61
C THR A 188 12.54 6.76 2.35
N GLU A 189 12.85 5.52 2.02
CA GLU A 189 13.98 4.76 2.57
C GLU A 189 15.22 4.95 1.68
N PHE A 190 16.34 5.40 2.26
CA PHE A 190 17.60 5.55 1.52
C PHE A 190 18.51 4.34 1.79
N ILE A 191 18.72 3.51 0.77
CA ILE A 191 19.46 2.24 0.87
C ILE A 191 20.61 2.17 -0.16
N PRO A 192 21.70 1.41 0.09
CA PRO A 192 22.67 1.10 -0.96
C PRO A 192 22.05 0.20 -2.03
N LEU A 193 22.43 0.36 -3.30
CA LEU A 193 21.97 -0.49 -4.41
C LEU A 193 22.26 -1.97 -4.16
N GLY A 194 23.46 -2.28 -3.66
CA GLY A 194 23.85 -3.66 -3.31
C GLY A 194 23.02 -4.30 -2.19
N ALA A 195 22.25 -3.53 -1.41
CA ALA A 195 21.35 -4.06 -0.38
C ALA A 195 19.96 -4.44 -0.92
N ALA A 196 19.59 -3.99 -2.13
CA ALA A 196 18.25 -4.15 -2.70
C ALA A 196 17.78 -5.61 -2.68
N ASN A 197 18.62 -6.54 -3.15
CA ASN A 197 18.28 -7.95 -3.25
C ASN A 197 17.88 -8.58 -1.91
N ASN A 198 18.61 -8.27 -0.84
CA ASN A 198 18.34 -8.84 0.48
C ASN A 198 17.09 -8.22 1.13
N ILE A 199 16.85 -6.92 0.88
CA ILE A 199 15.66 -6.20 1.37
C ILE A 199 14.39 -6.67 0.66
N ILE A 200 14.48 -6.96 -0.65
CA ILE A 200 13.36 -7.45 -1.45
C ILE A 200 13.08 -8.93 -1.15
N LYS A 201 14.11 -9.79 -1.08
CA LYS A 201 13.95 -11.22 -0.71
C LYS A 201 13.27 -11.35 0.64
N LYS A 202 13.78 -10.67 1.68
CA LYS A 202 13.14 -10.65 3.01
C LYS A 202 11.68 -10.18 2.96
N LEU A 203 11.36 -9.15 2.16
CA LEU A 203 9.99 -8.68 2.01
C LEU A 203 9.08 -9.74 1.37
N ILE A 204 9.54 -10.44 0.33
CA ILE A 204 8.79 -11.54 -0.29
C ILE A 204 8.63 -12.71 0.70
N ASP A 205 9.69 -13.05 1.44
CA ASP A 205 9.66 -14.10 2.46
C ASP A 205 8.67 -13.76 3.59
N ASP A 206 8.68 -12.51 4.08
CA ASP A 206 7.77 -12.02 5.11
C ASP A 206 6.31 -11.96 4.61
N GLU A 207 6.06 -11.51 3.38
CA GLU A 207 4.71 -11.48 2.80
C GLU A 207 4.18 -12.88 2.42
N SER A 208 5.04 -13.84 2.08
CA SER A 208 4.64 -15.23 1.78
C SER A 208 3.97 -15.95 2.96
N LYS A 209 4.20 -15.45 4.18
CA LYS A 209 3.54 -15.92 5.42
C LYS A 209 2.06 -15.53 5.46
N HIS A 210 1.66 -14.51 4.70
CA HIS A 210 0.29 -14.02 4.62
C HIS A 210 -0.51 -14.61 3.45
N GLY A 211 0.12 -15.18 2.41
CA GLY A 211 -0.59 -15.74 1.25
C GLY A 211 0.29 -16.16 0.06
N LYS A 212 -0.30 -16.54 -1.08
CA LYS A 212 0.48 -16.70 -2.33
C LYS A 212 0.87 -15.31 -2.83
N VAL A 213 2.16 -15.03 -2.89
CA VAL A 213 2.70 -13.79 -3.46
C VAL A 213 2.49 -13.78 -4.98
N VAL A 214 2.06 -12.64 -5.51
CA VAL A 214 1.90 -12.37 -6.95
C VAL A 214 2.52 -11.02 -7.26
N LEU A 215 3.43 -10.97 -8.26
CA LEU A 215 4.04 -9.73 -8.73
C LEU A 215 3.07 -8.97 -9.65
N VAL A 216 3.05 -7.65 -9.54
CA VAL A 216 2.22 -6.75 -10.36
C VAL A 216 3.08 -5.60 -10.88
N GLY A 217 2.81 -5.10 -12.09
CA GLY A 217 3.53 -3.96 -12.67
C GLY A 217 2.72 -3.21 -13.74
N HIS A 218 3.38 -2.30 -14.46
CA HIS A 218 2.75 -1.55 -15.56
C HIS A 218 3.73 -1.38 -16.73
N ALA A 219 3.50 -2.09 -17.85
CA ALA A 219 4.52 -2.31 -18.88
C ALA A 219 5.79 -2.94 -18.28
N ILE A 220 5.60 -4.04 -17.55
CA ILE A 220 6.52 -4.61 -16.56
C ILE A 220 7.85 -5.10 -17.15
N GLN A 221 7.93 -5.24 -18.48
CA GLN A 221 9.18 -5.46 -19.20
C GLN A 221 10.20 -4.32 -18.99
N ASN A 222 9.73 -3.08 -18.78
CA ASN A 222 10.60 -1.94 -18.46
C ASN A 222 11.18 -2.08 -17.05
N ASP A 223 10.33 -2.35 -16.05
CA ASP A 223 10.77 -2.67 -14.68
C ASP A 223 11.78 -3.81 -14.67
N GLN A 224 11.51 -4.86 -15.45
CA GLN A 224 12.36 -6.04 -15.60
C GLN A 224 13.74 -5.71 -16.18
N LYS A 225 13.81 -4.88 -17.24
CA LYS A 225 15.08 -4.42 -17.84
C LYS A 225 15.86 -3.55 -16.85
N ILE A 226 15.19 -2.62 -16.16
CA ILE A 226 15.81 -1.74 -15.16
C ILE A 226 16.37 -2.55 -13.98
N LEU A 227 15.62 -3.52 -13.44
CA LEU A 227 16.09 -4.42 -12.39
C LEU A 227 17.37 -5.16 -12.81
N GLY A 228 17.42 -5.66 -14.06
CA GLY A 228 18.61 -6.28 -14.65
C GLY A 228 19.82 -5.35 -14.67
N MET A 229 19.67 -4.13 -15.18
CA MET A 229 20.74 -3.10 -15.18
C MET A 229 21.25 -2.75 -13.76
N GLY A 230 20.41 -2.91 -12.73
CA GLY A 230 20.80 -2.74 -11.33
C GLY A 230 21.46 -3.95 -10.66
N GLY A 231 21.50 -5.12 -11.32
CA GLY A 231 21.89 -6.39 -10.70
C GLY A 231 20.88 -6.89 -9.65
N ILE A 232 19.60 -6.49 -9.78
CA ILE A 232 18.54 -6.81 -8.81
C ILE A 232 17.76 -8.03 -9.32
N ASN A 233 18.04 -9.20 -8.73
CA ASN A 233 17.46 -10.50 -9.11
C ASN A 233 16.39 -11.02 -8.13
N ALA A 234 16.03 -10.25 -7.11
CA ALA A 234 15.16 -10.69 -6.04
C ALA A 234 13.69 -10.94 -6.43
N PHE A 235 13.21 -10.34 -7.52
CA PHE A 235 11.86 -10.56 -8.05
C PHE A 235 11.79 -11.66 -9.11
N ASP A 236 12.93 -12.23 -9.54
CA ASP A 236 13.05 -13.01 -10.78
C ASP A 236 12.17 -14.27 -10.80
N ALA A 237 12.03 -14.93 -9.65
CA ALA A 237 11.16 -16.10 -9.49
C ALA A 237 9.65 -15.78 -9.62
N LEU A 238 9.25 -14.52 -9.54
CA LEU A 238 7.85 -14.08 -9.63
C LEU A 238 7.48 -13.51 -11.02
N PHE A 239 8.47 -13.18 -11.85
CA PHE A 239 8.23 -12.64 -13.19
C PHE A 239 7.48 -13.58 -14.17
N PRO A 240 7.65 -14.92 -14.13
CA PRO A 240 6.92 -15.83 -15.02
C PRO A 240 5.38 -15.83 -14.85
N GLU A 241 4.87 -15.34 -13.71
CA GLU A 241 3.43 -15.26 -13.40
C GLU A 241 2.98 -13.81 -13.08
N ALA A 242 3.72 -12.78 -13.53
CA ALA A 242 3.46 -11.40 -13.15
C ALA A 242 2.24 -10.77 -13.86
N LEU A 243 1.45 -10.00 -13.11
CA LEU A 243 0.28 -9.27 -13.61
C LEU A 243 0.68 -7.89 -14.15
N ASP A 244 0.77 -7.74 -15.46
CA ASP A 244 0.95 -6.42 -16.09
C ASP A 244 -0.39 -5.70 -16.26
N THR A 245 -0.56 -4.60 -15.52
CA THR A 245 -1.76 -3.77 -15.57
C THR A 245 -1.97 -3.09 -16.92
N GLN A 246 -0.93 -2.84 -17.71
CA GLN A 246 -1.07 -2.33 -19.07
C GLN A 246 -1.68 -3.40 -19.99
N ALA A 247 -1.20 -4.64 -19.87
CA ALA A 247 -1.71 -5.80 -20.61
C ALA A 247 -3.19 -6.10 -20.29
N MET A 248 -3.53 -6.13 -19.00
CA MET A 248 -4.89 -6.38 -18.48
C MET A 248 -5.95 -5.34 -18.94
N HIS A 249 -5.52 -4.24 -19.54
CA HIS A 249 -6.38 -3.16 -20.03
C HIS A 249 -6.30 -2.94 -21.55
N LEU A 250 -5.69 -3.87 -22.30
CA LEU A 250 -5.74 -3.86 -23.76
C LEU A 250 -7.16 -4.15 -24.24
N THR A 251 -7.70 -3.25 -25.06
CA THR A 251 -8.95 -3.49 -25.80
C THR A 251 -8.71 -4.56 -26.87
N PRO A 252 -9.62 -5.53 -27.08
CA PRO A 252 -9.52 -6.49 -28.19
C PRO A 252 -9.24 -5.79 -29.53
N GLY A 253 -8.27 -6.30 -30.28
CA GLY A 253 -7.82 -5.74 -31.56
C GLY A 253 -6.84 -4.55 -31.45
N ASN A 254 -6.65 -3.95 -30.27
CA ASN A 254 -5.67 -2.88 -30.06
C ASN A 254 -4.32 -3.45 -29.59
N LYS A 255 -3.22 -2.98 -30.21
CA LYS A 255 -1.83 -3.31 -29.82
C LYS A 255 -1.20 -2.27 -28.88
N GLN A 256 -1.80 -1.09 -28.71
CA GLN A 256 -1.27 -0.01 -27.89
C GLN A 256 -1.86 -0.03 -26.48
N GLY A 257 -1.00 -0.27 -25.49
CA GLY A 257 -1.34 -0.16 -24.08
C GLY A 257 -1.69 1.27 -23.66
N LYS A 258 -2.57 1.41 -22.68
CA LYS A 258 -2.84 2.69 -22.02
C LYS A 258 -1.78 2.94 -20.95
N SER A 259 -1.28 4.18 -20.87
CA SER A 259 -0.44 4.60 -19.74
C SER A 259 -1.21 4.55 -18.43
N LEU A 260 -0.51 4.34 -17.31
CA LEU A 260 -1.09 4.27 -15.96
C LEU A 260 -1.90 5.54 -15.63
N VAL A 261 -1.45 6.70 -16.11
CA VAL A 261 -2.17 8.00 -16.11
C VAL A 261 -3.61 7.85 -16.60
N ASN A 262 -3.76 7.24 -17.79
CA ASN A 262 -5.03 7.11 -18.49
C ASN A 262 -5.89 5.98 -17.90
N LEU A 263 -5.27 4.99 -17.24
CA LEU A 263 -6.00 3.97 -16.47
C LEU A 263 -6.58 4.57 -15.17
N VAL A 264 -5.76 5.31 -14.40
CA VAL A 264 -6.22 5.98 -13.17
C VAL A 264 -7.33 6.98 -13.46
N LEU A 265 -7.18 7.82 -14.49
CA LEU A 265 -8.22 8.77 -14.91
C LEU A 265 -9.47 8.09 -15.48
N GLY A 266 -9.33 6.92 -16.10
CA GLY A 266 -10.46 6.10 -16.55
C GLY A 266 -11.31 5.54 -15.42
N TYR A 267 -10.71 5.25 -14.26
CA TYR A 267 -11.42 4.81 -13.06
C TYR A 267 -11.83 5.94 -12.11
N ASN A 268 -11.11 7.07 -12.14
CA ASN A 268 -11.42 8.26 -11.34
C ASN A 268 -10.92 9.53 -12.05
N SER A 269 -11.79 10.15 -12.83
CA SER A 269 -11.51 11.42 -13.53
C SER A 269 -11.24 12.60 -12.59
N SER A 270 -11.63 12.50 -11.31
CA SER A 270 -11.36 13.51 -10.27
C SER A 270 -10.05 13.27 -9.50
N ALA A 271 -9.27 12.25 -9.87
CA ALA A 271 -7.98 11.98 -9.25
C ALA A 271 -7.06 13.21 -9.39
N ALA A 272 -6.54 13.70 -8.26
CA ALA A 272 -5.50 14.72 -8.22
C ALA A 272 -4.17 14.07 -8.66
N THR A 273 -4.08 13.76 -9.95
CA THR A 273 -3.13 12.79 -10.52
C THR A 273 -1.68 13.11 -10.19
N GLY A 274 -1.27 14.36 -10.42
CA GLY A 274 0.03 14.88 -9.99
C GLY A 274 1.18 13.96 -10.40
N TRP A 275 1.20 13.50 -11.65
CA TRP A 275 2.19 12.54 -12.16
C TRP A 275 3.58 13.14 -12.07
N GLN A 276 4.38 12.54 -11.19
CA GLN A 276 5.57 13.14 -10.60
C GLN A 276 6.60 12.04 -10.30
N HIS A 277 6.77 11.08 -11.21
CA HIS A 277 7.97 10.24 -11.35
C HIS A 277 8.58 9.80 -10.02
N ASN A 278 7.72 9.18 -9.20
CA ASN A 278 7.98 8.76 -7.82
C ASN A 278 7.45 7.35 -7.73
N ALA A 279 8.34 6.39 -7.95
CA ALA A 279 8.00 4.99 -8.07
C ALA A 279 7.12 4.48 -6.90
N GLY A 280 7.31 5.00 -5.67
CA GLY A 280 6.44 4.67 -4.53
C GLY A 280 4.97 5.07 -4.70
N LYS A 281 4.68 6.20 -5.36
CA LYS A 281 3.31 6.57 -5.76
C LYS A 281 2.81 5.74 -6.93
N ASP A 282 3.69 5.51 -7.89
CA ASP A 282 3.31 4.99 -9.20
C ASP A 282 3.05 3.47 -9.09
N ALA A 283 3.82 2.74 -8.28
CA ALA A 283 3.51 1.38 -7.80
C ALA A 283 2.17 1.30 -7.02
N ALA A 284 1.82 2.32 -6.23
CA ALA A 284 0.55 2.33 -5.48
C ALA A 284 -0.66 2.54 -6.40
N TRP A 285 -0.51 3.39 -7.44
CA TRP A 285 -1.52 3.51 -8.50
C TRP A 285 -1.63 2.24 -9.34
N THR A 286 -0.52 1.58 -9.67
CA THR A 286 -0.49 0.25 -10.32
C THR A 286 -1.25 -0.79 -9.48
N LEU A 287 -1.01 -0.86 -8.18
CA LEU A 287 -1.72 -1.76 -7.27
C LEU A 287 -3.23 -1.48 -7.25
N TRP A 288 -3.63 -0.20 -7.25
CA TRP A 288 -5.05 0.19 -7.27
C TRP A 288 -5.74 -0.12 -8.60
N VAL A 289 -5.07 0.12 -9.73
CA VAL A 289 -5.56 -0.23 -11.07
C VAL A 289 -5.68 -1.75 -11.24
N MET A 290 -4.77 -2.53 -10.64
CA MET A 290 -4.92 -3.98 -10.53
C MET A 290 -6.12 -4.36 -9.65
N ALA A 291 -6.27 -3.74 -8.47
CA ALA A 291 -7.39 -4.02 -7.56
C ALA A 291 -8.76 -3.71 -8.20
N LYS A 292 -8.85 -2.64 -9.01
CA LYS A 292 -10.03 -2.33 -9.85
C LYS A 292 -10.35 -3.39 -10.91
N LYS A 293 -9.40 -4.27 -11.25
CA LYS A 293 -9.57 -5.39 -12.18
C LYS A 293 -9.71 -6.75 -11.53
N LEU A 294 -9.49 -6.90 -10.21
CA LEU A 294 -9.69 -8.18 -9.53
C LEU A 294 -11.07 -8.82 -9.81
N PRO A 295 -12.21 -8.09 -9.81
CA PRO A 295 -13.51 -8.70 -10.15
C PRO A 295 -13.61 -9.30 -11.56
N ASP A 296 -12.77 -8.86 -12.52
CA ASP A 296 -12.77 -9.33 -13.91
C ASP A 296 -11.87 -10.56 -14.13
N ILE A 297 -10.96 -10.85 -13.18
CA ILE A 297 -9.88 -11.85 -13.29
C ILE A 297 -9.80 -12.83 -12.12
N LEU A 298 -10.57 -12.64 -11.04
CA LEU A 298 -10.43 -13.44 -9.82
C LEU A 298 -11.69 -14.27 -9.61
N THR A 299 -11.61 -15.55 -9.94
CA THR A 299 -12.72 -16.51 -9.78
C THR A 299 -12.55 -17.33 -8.51
N ILE A 300 -13.63 -17.96 -8.06
CA ILE A 300 -13.56 -19.05 -7.09
C ILE A 300 -13.56 -20.36 -7.88
N SER A 301 -12.63 -21.27 -7.57
CA SER A 301 -12.55 -22.60 -8.17
C SER A 301 -13.86 -23.39 -7.99
N GLU A 302 -14.17 -24.30 -8.90
CA GLU A 302 -15.36 -25.18 -8.83
C GLU A 302 -15.46 -25.95 -7.49
N SER A 303 -14.32 -26.21 -6.86
CA SER A 303 -14.22 -26.87 -5.56
C SER A 303 -14.60 -26.00 -4.35
N ASN A 304 -14.74 -24.68 -4.55
CA ASN A 304 -14.82 -23.62 -3.55
C ASN A 304 -13.64 -23.57 -2.53
N LYS A 305 -12.53 -24.30 -2.79
CA LYS A 305 -11.34 -24.36 -1.91
C LYS A 305 -10.37 -23.21 -2.13
N GLU A 306 -10.31 -22.71 -3.35
CA GLU A 306 -9.22 -21.87 -3.84
C GLU A 306 -9.79 -20.72 -4.68
N MET A 307 -9.19 -19.55 -4.51
CA MET A 307 -9.34 -18.42 -5.42
C MET A 307 -8.36 -18.61 -6.57
N VAL A 308 -8.81 -18.40 -7.82
CA VAL A 308 -8.02 -18.62 -9.03
C VAL A 308 -7.92 -17.31 -9.79
N ILE A 309 -6.71 -16.92 -10.18
CA ILE A 309 -6.49 -15.81 -11.10
C ILE A 309 -6.60 -16.34 -12.53
N ASP A 310 -7.57 -15.82 -13.29
CA ASP A 310 -7.73 -16.00 -14.72
C ASP A 310 -6.54 -15.35 -15.47
N THR A 311 -5.55 -16.18 -15.76
CA THR A 311 -4.38 -15.80 -16.56
C THR A 311 -4.61 -15.92 -18.08
N SER A 312 -5.84 -16.19 -18.54
CA SER A 312 -6.14 -16.20 -19.98
C SER A 312 -6.13 -14.79 -20.60
N LYS A 313 -6.35 -13.76 -19.79
CA LYS A 313 -6.33 -12.34 -20.18
C LYS A 313 -5.05 -11.60 -19.76
N THR A 314 -4.13 -12.25 -19.07
CA THR A 314 -2.80 -11.71 -18.74
C THR A 314 -1.82 -12.10 -19.84
N LEU A 315 -1.08 -11.14 -20.41
CA LEU A 315 -0.01 -11.48 -21.34
C LEU A 315 1.04 -12.34 -20.64
N ARG A 316 1.38 -13.48 -21.24
CA ARG A 316 2.55 -14.27 -20.85
C ARG A 316 3.79 -13.62 -21.48
N PHE A 317 4.84 -13.47 -20.68
CA PHE A 317 6.13 -12.95 -21.12
C PHE A 317 7.17 -14.07 -21.07
N GLU A 318 8.12 -14.05 -22.00
CA GLU A 318 9.23 -15.02 -21.97
C GLU A 318 10.10 -14.82 -20.72
N PRO A 319 10.57 -15.90 -20.07
CA PRO A 319 11.45 -15.81 -18.91
C PRO A 319 12.76 -15.10 -19.26
N ARG A 320 13.20 -14.19 -18.38
CA ARG A 320 14.42 -13.37 -18.57
C ARG A 320 15.69 -14.18 -18.81
N ALA A 321 15.72 -15.45 -18.40
CA ALA A 321 16.82 -16.40 -18.61
C ALA A 321 17.04 -16.83 -20.07
N LEU A 322 16.26 -16.30 -21.03
CA LEU A 322 16.37 -16.55 -22.47
C LEU A 322 16.64 -15.27 -23.30
N LEU A 323 16.94 -14.13 -22.64
CA LEU A 323 17.05 -12.82 -23.31
C LEU A 323 18.47 -12.23 -23.35
N ASP A 324 19.48 -12.96 -22.89
CA ASP A 324 20.89 -12.65 -23.15
C ASP A 324 21.21 -12.96 -24.63
N ASP A 325 21.03 -11.96 -25.49
CA ASP A 325 21.93 -11.55 -26.60
C ASP A 325 21.19 -10.75 -27.69
N ALA A 326 19.88 -10.97 -27.90
CA ALA A 326 19.20 -10.62 -29.17
C ALA A 326 18.40 -9.31 -29.22
N TYR A 327 18.21 -8.57 -28.11
CA TYR A 327 17.18 -7.51 -28.02
C TYR A 327 17.69 -6.14 -27.54
N TYR A 328 18.92 -5.76 -27.92
CA TYR A 328 19.57 -4.51 -27.46
C TYR A 328 19.73 -3.39 -28.51
N ASP A 329 19.72 -3.66 -29.81
CA ASP A 329 19.95 -2.63 -30.84
C ASP A 329 18.69 -1.81 -31.20
N ASP A 330 17.54 -2.46 -31.39
CA ASP A 330 16.35 -1.91 -32.09
C ASP A 330 15.49 -0.90 -31.27
N MET A 331 16.05 -0.27 -30.23
CA MET A 331 15.29 0.54 -29.24
C MET A 331 15.88 1.94 -28.96
N TYR A 332 16.74 2.47 -29.85
CA TYR A 332 17.34 3.80 -29.67
C TYR A 332 17.23 4.81 -30.83
N ASP A 333 16.61 4.45 -31.95
CA ASP A 333 16.17 5.43 -32.97
C ASP A 333 14.68 5.79 -32.80
N LEU A 334 14.41 6.82 -31.97
CA LEU A 334 13.25 7.75 -32.02
C LEU A 334 13.29 8.80 -30.88
#